data_AF-A0A0D7ARK4-F1
#
_entry.id   AF-A0A0D7ARK4-F1
#
_cell.length_a   1.000
_cell.length_b   1.000
_cell.length_c   1.000
_cell.angle_alpha   90.00
_cell.angle_beta   90.00
_cell.angle_gamma   90.00
#
_symmetry.space_group_name_H-M   'P 1'
#
loop_
_entity.id
_entity.type
_entity.pdbx_description
1 polymer ?
#
loop_
_entity_poly.entity_id
_entity_poly.type
_entity_poly.pdbx_seq_one_letter_code
_entity_poly.pdbx_strand_id
1 'polypeptide(L)'
;MPRGIPSVLAALARVRKTSKLTGREKPTYKGVKPEHAYYVLPEAAMIALLKDEMTRAVYIVNICRLQPLLEYRVEAVHHPGKNTPGLQAQKWRDVLGMSMNHKSTTRSEKRRTELMELFEKSSVASGLPPGTTDLRKLNLMTAQWVDICREVLWVMSEASWRFELVCLDYWLFKHPRNVPHAPSKRRGEVLQSIPHFGFSMWPDGIEDRGFASEDLDERFEAVYGLTRVMQGWTRACKLPVATTEKAYDMLMNREKRKVLEQEPYLIENEVKELEGIVIEHYITSFIHVFQRVPSLPRAVSSPQMPVAA
;
A
#
# COMPACT_ATOMS: atom_id res chain seq x y z
N MET A 1 -7.04 -14.53 -3.08
CA MET A 1 -6.93 -13.08 -2.84
C MET A 1 -7.30 -12.82 -1.39
N PRO A 2 -6.55 -11.98 -0.64
CA PRO A 2 -6.95 -11.51 0.69
C PRO A 2 -8.33 -10.86 0.67
N ARG A 3 -9.06 -10.96 1.78
CA ARG A 3 -10.42 -10.45 1.89
C ARG A 3 -10.41 -8.93 1.88
N GLY A 4 -11.37 -8.31 1.18
CA GLY A 4 -11.56 -6.87 1.25
C GLY A 4 -12.32 -6.48 2.53
N ILE A 5 -11.91 -5.39 3.15
CA ILE A 5 -12.57 -4.84 4.34
C ILE A 5 -13.89 -4.17 3.90
N PRO A 6 -15.06 -4.49 4.49
CA PRO A 6 -16.36 -4.04 3.96
C PRO A 6 -16.50 -2.53 3.79
N SER A 7 -16.10 -1.75 4.81
CA SER A 7 -16.10 -0.28 4.81
C SER A 7 -15.19 0.29 3.71
N VAL A 8 -14.00 -0.29 3.53
CA VAL A 8 -13.05 0.08 2.48
C VAL A 8 -13.61 -0.21 1.09
N LEU A 9 -14.25 -1.38 0.89
CA LEU A 9 -14.91 -1.73 -0.37
C LEU A 9 -16.08 -0.80 -0.68
N ALA A 10 -16.89 -0.44 0.33
CA ALA A 10 -18.00 0.49 0.18
C ALA A 10 -17.51 1.90 -0.22
N ALA A 11 -16.45 2.40 0.43
CA ALA A 11 -15.82 3.66 0.06
C ALA A 11 -15.29 3.64 -1.37
N LEU A 12 -14.55 2.59 -1.75
CA LEU A 12 -14.05 2.43 -3.12
C LEU A 12 -15.20 2.41 -4.15
N ALA A 13 -16.30 1.74 -3.85
CA ALA A 13 -17.46 1.70 -4.72
C ALA A 13 -18.11 3.08 -4.91
N ARG A 14 -18.19 3.90 -3.86
CA ARG A 14 -18.70 5.29 -3.95
C ARG A 14 -17.79 6.16 -4.81
N VAL A 15 -16.48 6.11 -4.58
CA VAL A 15 -15.51 6.92 -5.36
C VAL A 15 -15.47 6.47 -6.83
N ARG A 16 -15.60 5.18 -7.13
CA ARG A 16 -15.64 4.69 -8.52
C ARG A 16 -16.81 5.25 -9.32
N LYS A 17 -17.96 5.50 -8.68
CA LYS A 17 -19.13 6.10 -9.34
C LYS A 17 -18.85 7.53 -9.82
N THR A 18 -17.93 8.24 -9.17
CA THR A 18 -17.64 9.65 -9.44
C THR A 18 -16.36 9.85 -10.26
N SER A 19 -15.35 8.99 -10.13
CA SER A 19 -14.00 9.22 -10.67
C SER A 19 -13.81 8.96 -12.17
N LYS A 20 -14.73 8.24 -12.84
CA LYS A 20 -14.72 7.92 -14.29
C LYS A 20 -13.35 7.46 -14.84
N LEU A 21 -12.52 6.80 -14.03
CA LEU A 21 -11.20 6.34 -14.43
C LEU A 21 -11.27 5.21 -15.46
N THR A 22 -10.43 5.29 -16.49
CA THR A 22 -10.25 4.32 -17.57
C THR A 22 -8.96 3.50 -17.43
N GLY A 23 -8.06 3.90 -16.53
CA GLY A 23 -6.74 3.28 -16.32
C GLY A 23 -5.67 3.75 -17.31
N ARG A 24 -5.96 4.79 -18.11
CA ARG A 24 -5.04 5.38 -19.09
C ARG A 24 -4.67 6.83 -18.75
N GLU A 25 -5.22 7.34 -17.66
CA GLU A 25 -5.00 8.70 -17.20
C GLU A 25 -3.52 8.91 -16.85
N LYS A 26 -3.05 10.15 -17.02
CA LYS A 26 -1.74 10.59 -16.55
C LYS A 26 -1.92 11.54 -15.38
N PRO A 27 -1.07 11.48 -14.35
CA PRO A 27 -1.10 12.43 -13.25
C PRO A 27 -1.05 13.88 -13.77
N THR A 28 -1.95 14.72 -13.26
CA THR A 28 -2.02 16.16 -13.59
C THR A 28 -1.63 17.05 -12.41
N TYR A 29 -1.41 16.47 -11.23
CA TYR A 29 -1.03 17.20 -10.03
C TYR A 29 0.38 17.78 -10.17
N LYS A 30 0.56 19.04 -9.72
CA LYS A 30 1.81 19.78 -9.93
C LYS A 30 3.01 19.03 -9.35
N GLY A 31 4.03 18.80 -10.19
CA GLY A 31 5.28 18.14 -9.81
C GLY A 31 5.22 16.60 -9.86
N VAL A 32 4.03 16.02 -9.99
CA VAL A 32 3.86 14.57 -10.13
C VAL A 32 4.11 14.17 -11.58
N LYS A 33 5.03 13.23 -11.78
CA LYS A 33 5.33 12.63 -13.08
C LYS A 33 4.64 11.27 -13.20
N PRO A 34 4.45 10.74 -14.41
CA PRO A 34 3.86 9.41 -14.60
C PRO A 34 4.53 8.30 -13.80
N GLU A 35 5.86 8.38 -13.60
CA GLU A 35 6.62 7.35 -12.89
C GLU A 35 6.29 7.29 -11.40
N HIS A 36 5.83 8.40 -10.80
CA HIS A 36 5.39 8.42 -9.41
C HIS A 36 4.06 7.68 -9.19
N ALA A 37 3.30 7.44 -10.25
CA ALA A 37 2.08 6.64 -10.19
C ALA A 37 2.33 5.15 -10.49
N TYR A 38 3.57 4.72 -10.74
CA TYR A 38 3.89 3.31 -10.96
C TYR A 38 3.87 2.52 -9.65
N TYR A 39 3.87 1.19 -9.75
CA TYR A 39 3.76 0.32 -8.60
C TYR A 39 5.15 -0.08 -8.10
N VAL A 40 5.42 0.14 -6.81
CA VAL A 40 6.67 -0.29 -6.17
C VAL A 40 6.75 -1.80 -5.98
N LEU A 41 5.59 -2.46 -5.88
CA LEU A 41 5.41 -3.91 -5.82
C LEU A 41 4.40 -4.33 -6.90
N PRO A 42 4.36 -5.59 -7.33
CA PRO A 42 3.27 -6.04 -8.18
C PRO A 42 1.92 -5.87 -7.45
N GLU A 43 0.86 -5.50 -8.16
CA GLU A 43 -0.48 -5.50 -7.54
C GLU A 43 -0.91 -6.93 -7.24
N ALA A 44 -1.37 -7.21 -6.02
CA ALA A 44 -1.87 -8.53 -5.64
C ALA A 44 -3.00 -9.03 -6.56
N ALA A 45 -3.87 -8.13 -7.03
CA ALA A 45 -4.94 -8.46 -7.98
C ALA A 45 -4.40 -8.95 -9.33
N MET A 46 -3.22 -8.47 -9.77
CA MET A 46 -2.58 -8.91 -11.01
C MET A 46 -2.28 -10.40 -11.01
N ILE A 47 -1.97 -10.98 -9.85
CA ILE A 47 -1.62 -12.39 -9.68
C ILE A 47 -2.86 -13.20 -9.34
N ALA A 48 -3.70 -12.69 -8.44
CA ALA A 48 -4.91 -13.37 -8.01
C ALA A 48 -5.91 -13.63 -9.16
N LEU A 49 -5.93 -12.75 -10.17
CA LEU A 49 -6.83 -12.86 -11.33
C LEU A 49 -6.25 -13.68 -12.48
N LEU A 50 -5.04 -14.25 -12.34
CA LEU A 50 -4.48 -15.16 -13.36
C LEU A 50 -5.28 -16.46 -13.40
N LYS A 51 -5.76 -16.78 -14.61
CA LYS A 51 -6.49 -18.02 -14.90
C LYS A 51 -5.58 -19.24 -14.99
N ASP A 52 -4.38 -19.06 -15.56
CA ASP A 52 -3.40 -20.14 -15.64
C ASP A 52 -2.72 -20.33 -14.28
N GLU A 53 -2.99 -21.48 -13.66
CA GLU A 53 -2.52 -21.80 -12.32
C GLU A 53 -1.00 -21.97 -12.27
N MET A 54 -0.40 -22.49 -13.35
CA MET A 54 1.05 -22.65 -13.43
C MET A 54 1.75 -21.29 -13.48
N THR A 55 1.27 -20.38 -14.33
CA THR A 55 1.76 -18.99 -14.36
C THR A 55 1.60 -18.32 -12.99
N ARG A 56 0.44 -18.50 -12.36
CA ARG A 56 0.16 -17.93 -11.03
C ARG A 56 1.12 -18.46 -9.97
N ALA A 57 1.37 -19.77 -9.94
CA ALA A 57 2.30 -20.39 -9.00
C ALA A 57 3.74 -19.88 -9.22
N VAL A 58 4.21 -19.81 -10.46
CA VAL A 58 5.53 -19.28 -10.78
C VAL A 58 5.67 -17.82 -10.34
N TYR A 59 4.65 -16.99 -10.56
CA TYR A 59 4.68 -15.59 -10.12
C TYR A 59 4.80 -15.49 -8.61
N ILE A 60 4.04 -16.28 -7.85
CA ILE A 60 4.10 -16.31 -6.39
C ILE A 60 5.50 -16.74 -5.92
N VAL A 61 6.04 -17.83 -6.46
CA VAL A 61 7.39 -18.31 -6.11
C VAL A 61 8.45 -17.25 -6.40
N ASN A 62 8.34 -16.56 -7.54
CA ASN A 62 9.27 -15.50 -7.90
C ASN A 62 9.14 -14.26 -7.01
N ILE A 63 7.96 -13.97 -6.46
CA ILE A 63 7.80 -12.93 -5.43
C ILE A 63 8.52 -13.34 -4.16
N CYS A 64 8.33 -14.57 -3.68
CA CYS A 64 9.02 -15.10 -2.50
C CYS A 64 10.55 -15.08 -2.65
N ARG A 65 11.06 -15.29 -3.87
CA ARG A 65 12.49 -15.15 -4.19
C ARG A 65 12.97 -13.71 -4.19
N LEU A 66 12.14 -12.79 -4.70
CA LEU A 66 12.46 -11.37 -4.76
C LEU A 66 12.19 -10.64 -3.44
N GLN A 67 11.58 -11.28 -2.45
CA GLN A 67 11.10 -10.63 -1.23
C GLN A 67 12.16 -9.73 -0.55
N PRO A 68 13.38 -10.18 -0.24
CA PRO A 68 14.38 -9.32 0.42
C PRO A 68 14.69 -8.05 -0.36
N LEU A 69 14.67 -8.16 -1.69
CA LEU A 69 14.91 -7.06 -2.60
C LEU A 69 13.71 -6.13 -2.73
N LEU A 70 12.50 -6.67 -2.70
CA LEU A 70 11.26 -5.89 -2.68
C LEU A 70 11.12 -5.10 -1.38
N GLU A 71 11.41 -5.74 -0.24
CA GLU A 71 11.46 -5.12 1.08
C GLU A 71 12.45 -3.95 1.10
N TYR A 72 13.70 -4.20 0.71
CA TYR A 72 14.72 -3.16 0.63
C TYR A 72 14.29 -1.98 -0.26
N ARG A 73 13.74 -2.28 -1.45
CA ARG A 73 13.28 -1.25 -2.40
C ARG A 73 12.17 -0.38 -1.84
N VAL A 74 11.25 -0.98 -1.09
CA VAL A 74 10.20 -0.23 -0.39
C VAL A 74 10.87 0.64 0.67
N GLU A 75 11.64 0.07 1.59
CA GLU A 75 12.23 0.77 2.74
C GLU A 75 13.19 1.92 2.37
N ALA A 76 13.94 1.79 1.28
CA ALA A 76 14.92 2.78 0.84
C ALA A 76 14.31 4.13 0.36
N VAL A 77 12.98 4.23 0.22
CA VAL A 77 12.33 5.44 -0.26
C VAL A 77 12.21 6.49 0.85
N HIS A 78 13.24 7.34 0.95
CA HIS A 78 13.25 8.49 1.85
C HIS A 78 12.70 9.78 1.23
N HIS A 79 12.63 9.84 -0.10
CA HIS A 79 12.18 11.04 -0.83
C HIS A 79 11.33 10.65 -2.05
N PRO A 80 10.00 10.45 -1.86
CA PRO A 80 9.09 10.01 -2.92
C PRO A 80 9.19 10.82 -4.23
N GLY A 81 9.41 12.14 -4.15
CA GLY A 81 9.53 12.98 -5.34
C GLY A 81 10.82 12.81 -6.18
N LYS A 82 11.79 12.04 -5.72
CA LYS A 82 13.08 11.82 -6.41
C LYS A 82 13.37 10.35 -6.65
N ASN A 83 13.10 9.51 -5.66
CA ASN A 83 13.53 8.11 -5.62
C ASN A 83 12.31 7.19 -5.48
N THR A 84 11.39 7.21 -6.44
CA THR A 84 10.27 6.25 -6.47
C THR A 84 10.62 5.10 -7.41
N PRO A 85 11.00 3.91 -6.89
CA PRO A 85 11.34 2.74 -7.69
C PRO A 85 10.06 2.03 -8.15
N GLY A 86 9.31 2.63 -9.08
CA GLY A 86 8.05 2.08 -9.58
C GLY A 86 8.18 1.40 -10.95
N LEU A 87 7.43 0.33 -11.17
CA LEU A 87 7.25 -0.31 -12.47
C LEU A 87 5.76 -0.32 -12.87
N GLN A 88 5.52 -0.25 -14.18
CA GLN A 88 4.17 -0.46 -14.71
C GLN A 88 3.73 -1.92 -14.51
N ALA A 89 2.43 -2.15 -14.43
CA ALA A 89 1.84 -3.48 -14.23
C ALA A 89 2.38 -4.52 -15.23
N GLN A 90 2.48 -4.18 -16.51
CA GLN A 90 3.00 -5.11 -17.52
C GLN A 90 4.49 -5.42 -17.32
N LYS A 91 5.29 -4.46 -16.88
CA LYS A 91 6.71 -4.66 -16.59
C LYS A 91 6.89 -5.58 -15.37
N TRP A 92 6.02 -5.47 -14.37
CA TRP A 92 5.95 -6.43 -13.26
C TRP A 92 5.65 -7.85 -13.73
N ARG A 93 4.66 -8.05 -14.62
CA ARG A 93 4.39 -9.38 -15.20
C ARG A 93 5.62 -9.95 -15.90
N ASP A 94 6.31 -9.13 -16.67
CA ASP A 94 7.51 -9.57 -17.38
C ASP A 94 8.61 -10.00 -16.39
N VAL A 95 8.82 -9.25 -15.29
CA VAL A 95 9.78 -9.60 -14.22
C VAL A 95 9.41 -10.93 -13.55
N LEU A 96 8.14 -11.10 -13.18
CA LEU A 96 7.65 -12.32 -12.53
C LEU A 96 7.63 -13.53 -13.47
N GLY A 97 7.55 -13.32 -14.78
CA GLY A 97 7.60 -14.38 -15.79
C GLY A 97 9.01 -14.77 -16.25
N MET A 98 10.08 -14.15 -15.74
CA MET A 98 11.44 -14.35 -16.26
C MET A 98 11.97 -15.78 -16.16
N SER A 99 11.45 -16.59 -15.22
CA SER A 99 11.84 -18.00 -15.06
C SER A 99 11.09 -18.95 -15.99
N MET A 100 10.12 -18.47 -16.77
CA MET A 100 9.41 -19.29 -17.73
C MET A 100 10.25 -19.44 -19.01
N ASN A 101 10.48 -20.69 -19.42
CA ASN A 101 11.21 -21.05 -20.63
C ASN A 101 10.35 -20.71 -21.87
N HIS A 102 10.25 -19.43 -22.22
CA HIS A 102 9.70 -19.02 -23.50
C HIS A 102 10.78 -19.07 -24.57
N LYS A 103 10.43 -19.56 -25.77
CA LYS A 103 11.30 -19.49 -26.95
C LYS A 103 11.76 -18.04 -27.13
N SER A 104 13.07 -17.81 -26.98
CA SER A 104 13.61 -16.46 -27.01
C SER A 104 13.63 -15.97 -28.46
N THR A 105 12.79 -14.98 -28.75
CA THR A 105 12.94 -14.18 -29.97
C THR A 105 13.82 -12.98 -29.64
N THR A 106 14.55 -12.44 -30.61
CA THR A 106 15.41 -11.25 -30.45
C THR A 106 14.69 -10.07 -29.80
N ARG A 107 13.39 -9.91 -30.06
CA ARG A 107 12.55 -8.86 -29.44
C ARG A 107 12.25 -9.14 -27.96
N SER A 108 11.97 -10.39 -27.59
CA SER A 108 11.74 -10.78 -26.19
C SER A 108 13.01 -10.67 -25.36
N GLU A 109 14.16 -11.03 -25.92
CA GLU A 109 15.46 -10.88 -25.26
C GLU A 109 15.81 -9.41 -25.03
N LYS A 110 15.65 -8.55 -26.04
CA LYS A 110 15.87 -7.10 -25.88
C LYS A 110 15.01 -6.52 -24.75
N ARG A 111 13.72 -6.85 -24.72
CA ARG A 111 12.79 -6.41 -23.66
C ARG A 111 13.22 -6.93 -22.27
N ARG A 112 13.72 -8.16 -22.19
CA ARG A 112 14.23 -8.75 -20.95
C ARG A 112 15.48 -8.02 -20.47
N THR A 113 16.41 -7.68 -21.36
CA THR A 113 17.61 -6.90 -21.04
C THR A 113 17.25 -5.50 -20.53
N GLU A 114 16.36 -4.79 -21.22
CA GLU A 114 15.88 -3.47 -20.78
C GLU A 114 15.23 -3.52 -19.39
N LEU A 115 14.47 -4.57 -19.09
CA LEU A 115 13.86 -4.78 -17.77
C LEU A 115 14.89 -5.03 -16.68
N MET A 116 15.92 -5.83 -16.97
CA MET A 116 17.01 -6.08 -16.03
C MET A 116 17.75 -4.79 -15.70
N GLU A 117 18.13 -4.01 -16.72
CA GLU A 117 18.78 -2.73 -16.52
C GLU A 117 17.91 -1.75 -15.72
N LEU A 118 16.60 -1.72 -16.00
CA LEU A 118 15.67 -0.86 -15.26
C LEU A 118 15.57 -1.27 -13.80
N PHE A 119 15.46 -2.58 -13.54
CA PHE A 119 15.38 -3.11 -12.19
C PHE A 119 16.69 -2.91 -11.42
N GLU A 120 17.83 -3.13 -12.07
CA GLU A 120 19.15 -2.89 -11.48
C GLU A 120 19.36 -1.41 -11.17
N LYS A 121 19.08 -0.51 -12.12
CA LYS A 121 19.13 0.95 -11.89
C LYS A 121 18.23 1.35 -10.72
N SER A 122 17.04 0.77 -10.63
CA SER A 122 16.12 0.99 -9.52
C SER A 122 16.66 0.45 -8.19
N SER A 123 17.40 -0.67 -8.20
CA SER A 123 18.01 -1.28 -7.02
C SER A 123 19.20 -0.46 -6.52
N VAL A 124 20.06 -0.03 -7.45
CA VAL A 124 21.21 0.85 -7.16
C VAL A 124 20.74 2.22 -6.66
N ALA A 125 19.70 2.80 -7.26
CA ALA A 125 19.10 4.05 -6.77
C ALA A 125 18.52 3.93 -5.36
N SER A 126 18.23 2.70 -4.91
CA SER A 126 17.79 2.41 -3.55
C SER A 126 18.96 2.20 -2.58
N GLY A 127 20.20 2.10 -3.08
CA GLY A 127 21.43 1.92 -2.28
C GLY A 127 22.07 0.53 -2.34
N LEU A 128 21.54 -0.39 -3.16
CA LEU A 128 22.17 -1.71 -3.33
C LEU A 128 23.44 -1.62 -4.19
N PRO A 129 24.48 -2.44 -3.89
CA PRO A 129 25.64 -2.55 -4.75
C PRO A 129 25.23 -3.00 -6.17
N PRO A 130 25.88 -2.50 -7.23
CA PRO A 130 25.69 -3.01 -8.60
C PRO A 130 25.92 -4.52 -8.67
N GLY A 131 25.19 -5.23 -9.53
CA GLY A 131 25.28 -6.68 -9.66
C GLY A 131 24.66 -7.51 -8.53
N THR A 132 24.11 -6.88 -7.47
CA THR A 132 23.39 -7.61 -6.41
C THR A 132 22.11 -8.28 -6.94
N THR A 133 21.52 -7.71 -7.98
CA THR A 133 20.26 -8.20 -8.57
C THR A 133 20.50 -8.78 -9.95
N ASP A 134 20.76 -10.09 -10.04
CA ASP A 134 20.75 -10.81 -11.32
C ASP A 134 19.43 -11.58 -11.49
N LEU A 135 18.45 -10.94 -12.15
CA LEU A 135 17.15 -11.57 -12.44
C LEU A 135 17.26 -12.80 -13.37
N ARG A 136 18.40 -13.03 -14.04
CA ARG A 136 18.64 -14.26 -14.83
C ARG A 136 18.80 -15.47 -13.92
N LYS A 137 19.27 -15.24 -12.70
CA LYS A 137 19.46 -16.25 -11.65
C LYS A 137 18.28 -16.30 -10.69
N LEU A 138 17.13 -15.70 -11.05
CA LEU A 138 15.95 -15.69 -10.20
C LEU A 138 15.53 -17.10 -9.78
N ASN A 139 15.61 -18.08 -10.68
CA ASN A 139 15.33 -19.48 -10.36
C ASN A 139 16.33 -20.14 -9.39
N LEU A 140 17.53 -19.58 -9.27
CA LEU A 140 18.58 -20.02 -8.34
C LEU A 140 18.46 -19.35 -6.97
N MET A 141 17.70 -18.26 -6.86
CA MET A 141 17.43 -17.61 -5.58
C MET A 141 16.54 -18.52 -4.72
N THR A 142 16.87 -18.61 -3.43
CA THR A 142 16.04 -19.29 -2.44
C THR A 142 14.74 -18.51 -2.25
N ALA A 143 13.61 -19.18 -2.37
CA ALA A 143 12.32 -18.59 -2.00
C ALA A 143 12.24 -18.55 -0.46
N GLN A 144 12.14 -17.35 0.12
CA GLN A 144 11.85 -17.21 1.54
C GLN A 144 10.34 -17.35 1.72
N TRP A 145 9.92 -18.33 2.51
CA TRP A 145 8.54 -18.79 2.51
C TRP A 145 7.64 -18.02 3.47
N VAL A 146 6.39 -17.95 3.02
CA VAL A 146 5.18 -17.66 3.77
C VAL A 146 4.20 -18.77 3.36
N ASP A 147 3.81 -19.66 4.27
CA ASP A 147 3.20 -20.99 3.99
C ASP A 147 1.91 -20.95 3.17
N ILE A 148 1.28 -19.78 3.01
CA ILE A 148 0.00 -19.62 2.32
C ILE A 148 0.09 -18.54 1.25
N CYS A 149 -0.25 -18.87 -0.01
CA CYS A 149 -0.31 -17.92 -1.14
C CYS A 149 -1.10 -16.63 -0.83
N ARG A 150 -2.13 -16.74 0.01
CA ARG A 150 -2.94 -15.62 0.48
C ARG A 150 -2.12 -14.59 1.25
N GLU A 151 -1.18 -15.05 2.07
CA GLU A 151 -0.37 -14.21 2.93
C GLU A 151 0.67 -13.42 2.12
N VAL A 152 1.27 -14.03 1.09
CA VAL A 152 2.11 -13.31 0.11
C VAL A 152 1.32 -12.16 -0.54
N LEU A 153 0.11 -12.44 -1.00
CA LEU A 153 -0.75 -11.41 -1.59
C LEU A 153 -1.20 -10.35 -0.58
N TRP A 154 -1.31 -10.71 0.70
CA TRP A 154 -1.63 -9.77 1.77
C TRP A 154 -0.44 -8.83 2.03
N VAL A 155 0.77 -9.38 2.21
CA VAL A 155 2.01 -8.60 2.39
C VAL A 155 2.18 -7.59 1.26
N MET A 156 1.97 -8.03 0.02
CA MET A 156 2.02 -7.14 -1.14
C MET A 156 0.99 -6.01 -1.10
N SER A 157 -0.24 -6.32 -0.66
CA SER A 157 -1.32 -5.32 -0.56
C SER A 157 -1.01 -4.31 0.54
N GLU A 158 -0.59 -4.79 1.71
CA GLU A 158 -0.27 -4.00 2.89
C GLU A 158 0.95 -3.10 2.65
N ALA A 159 2.06 -3.67 2.16
CA ALA A 159 3.27 -2.90 1.86
C ALA A 159 3.04 -1.86 0.76
N SER A 160 2.25 -2.20 -0.28
CA SER A 160 1.90 -1.22 -1.32
C SER A 160 1.04 -0.08 -0.77
N TRP A 161 0.09 -0.38 0.12
CA TRP A 161 -0.76 0.64 0.74
C TRP A 161 0.05 1.59 1.66
N ARG A 162 0.91 1.04 2.53
CA ARG A 162 1.84 1.82 3.37
C ARG A 162 2.71 2.76 2.53
N PHE A 163 3.34 2.20 1.49
CA PHE A 163 4.16 2.96 0.56
C PHE A 163 3.38 4.09 -0.12
N GLU A 164 2.22 3.76 -0.67
CA GLU A 164 1.38 4.71 -1.40
C GLU A 164 0.86 5.83 -0.51
N LEU A 165 0.56 5.56 0.77
CA LEU A 165 0.21 6.59 1.74
C LEU A 165 1.36 7.57 1.97
N VAL A 166 2.59 7.07 2.16
CA VAL A 166 3.79 7.92 2.32
C VAL A 166 4.04 8.77 1.07
N CYS A 167 3.91 8.16 -0.12
CA CYS A 167 4.03 8.90 -1.38
C CYS A 167 2.96 9.97 -1.53
N LEU A 168 1.70 9.67 -1.19
CA LEU A 168 0.62 10.63 -1.24
C LEU A 168 0.84 11.79 -0.27
N ASP A 169 1.21 11.49 0.98
CA ASP A 169 1.50 12.50 1.99
C ASP A 169 2.61 13.45 1.54
N TYR A 170 3.69 12.94 0.92
CA TYR A 170 4.76 13.79 0.38
C TYR A 170 4.27 14.88 -0.58
N TRP A 171 3.27 14.61 -1.42
CA TRP A 171 2.74 15.59 -2.39
C TRP A 171 1.68 16.53 -1.79
N LEU A 172 1.02 16.10 -0.72
CA LEU A 172 -0.10 16.82 -0.13
C LEU A 172 0.27 17.58 1.14
N PHE A 173 1.30 17.16 1.86
CA PHE A 173 1.69 17.71 3.15
C PHE A 173 2.06 19.19 3.06
N LYS A 174 1.51 19.98 3.98
CA LYS A 174 1.81 21.41 4.07
C LYS A 174 3.17 21.60 4.73
N HIS A 175 4.22 21.75 3.94
CA HIS A 175 5.52 22.16 4.48
C HIS A 175 5.40 23.52 5.18
N PRO A 176 5.68 23.61 6.50
CA PRO A 176 5.76 24.88 7.19
C PRO A 176 6.86 25.72 6.54
N ARG A 177 6.56 26.99 6.18
CA ARG A 177 7.52 27.85 5.46
C ARG A 177 8.84 28.07 6.21
N ASN A 178 8.83 27.88 7.53
CA ASN A 178 9.94 28.21 8.42
C ASN A 178 10.66 26.99 9.01
N VAL A 179 10.27 25.77 8.62
CA VAL A 179 10.91 24.55 9.13
C VAL A 179 11.22 23.63 7.95
N PRO A 180 12.50 23.43 7.60
CA PRO A 180 12.88 22.40 6.65
C PRO A 180 12.53 21.04 7.27
N HIS A 181 11.38 20.48 6.90
CA HIS A 181 11.07 19.09 7.23
C HIS A 181 11.70 18.19 6.18
N ALA A 182 12.75 17.49 6.57
CA ALA A 182 13.34 16.44 5.75
C ALA A 182 12.25 15.41 5.41
N PRO A 183 12.05 15.05 4.12
CA PRO A 183 11.05 14.06 3.72
C PRO A 183 11.15 12.73 4.48
N SER A 184 12.36 12.31 4.87
CA SER A 184 12.61 11.13 5.70
C SER A 184 11.98 11.23 7.09
N LYS A 185 12.04 12.40 7.73
CA LYS A 185 11.42 12.64 9.03
C LYS A 185 9.89 12.55 8.93
N ARG A 186 9.32 13.20 7.91
CA ARG A 186 7.87 13.16 7.67
C ARG A 186 7.39 11.74 7.36
N ARG A 187 8.15 10.96 6.58
CA ARG A 187 7.88 9.53 6.40
C ARG A 187 7.74 8.80 7.74
N GLY A 188 8.69 8.99 8.64
CA GLY A 188 8.64 8.40 9.99
C GLY A 188 7.38 8.78 10.75
N GLU A 189 7.00 10.06 10.75
CA GLU A 189 5.77 10.54 11.39
C GLU A 189 4.50 9.91 10.79
N VAL A 190 4.44 9.74 9.47
CA VAL A 190 3.30 9.08 8.79
C VAL A 190 3.19 7.63 9.23
N LEU A 191 4.30 6.89 9.25
CA LEU A 191 4.30 5.49 9.66
C LEU A 191 3.92 5.33 11.13
N GLN A 192 4.51 6.13 12.02
CA GLN A 192 4.18 6.12 13.45
C GLN A 192 2.75 6.55 13.76
N SER A 193 2.10 7.31 12.87
CA SER A 193 0.73 7.76 13.08
C SER A 193 -0.26 6.60 13.04
N ILE A 194 0.08 5.48 12.38
CA ILE A 194 -0.77 4.30 12.26
C ILE A 194 -0.09 3.17 13.04
N PRO A 195 -0.57 2.80 14.25
CA PRO A 195 0.23 2.01 15.20
C PRO A 195 0.77 0.68 14.66
N HIS A 196 -0.03 -0.06 13.89
CA HIS A 196 0.37 -1.35 13.32
C HIS A 196 1.37 -1.26 12.16
N PHE A 197 1.71 -0.05 11.70
CA PHE A 197 2.81 0.14 10.76
C PHE A 197 4.17 0.11 11.44
N GLY A 198 4.22 0.47 12.73
CA GLY A 198 5.47 0.73 13.43
C GLY A 198 6.28 1.82 12.73
N PHE A 199 7.45 1.46 12.23
CA PHE A 199 8.37 2.36 11.51
C PHE A 199 8.67 1.90 10.07
N SER A 200 7.94 0.89 9.61
CA SER A 200 8.25 0.15 8.39
C SER A 200 7.10 0.22 7.40
N MET A 201 7.44 0.45 6.13
CA MET A 201 6.52 0.25 5.02
C MET A 201 6.38 -1.22 4.67
N TRP A 202 7.31 -2.07 5.09
CA TRP A 202 7.17 -3.52 5.06
C TRP A 202 6.47 -4.04 6.34
N PRO A 203 5.49 -4.95 6.25
CA PRO A 203 4.84 -5.49 7.44
C PRO A 203 5.75 -6.46 8.20
N ASP A 204 5.83 -6.32 9.52
CA ASP A 204 6.66 -7.16 10.41
C ASP A 204 6.06 -8.57 10.63
N GLY A 205 4.77 -8.75 10.34
CA GLY A 205 4.03 -9.99 10.56
C GLY A 205 2.73 -10.01 9.77
N ILE A 206 2.08 -11.18 9.76
CA ILE A 206 0.90 -11.46 8.93
C ILE A 206 -0.30 -11.68 9.83
N GLU A 207 -1.01 -10.60 10.12
CA GLU A 207 -2.08 -10.57 11.10
C GLU A 207 -3.17 -9.59 10.67
N ASP A 208 -4.40 -9.84 11.11
CA ASP A 208 -5.51 -8.89 10.94
C ASP A 208 -5.39 -7.78 11.98
N ARG A 209 -4.58 -6.77 11.64
CA ARG A 209 -4.34 -5.57 12.45
C ARG A 209 -4.96 -4.31 11.84
N GLY A 210 -5.09 -3.27 12.64
CA GLY A 210 -5.58 -1.96 12.24
C GLY A 210 -6.96 -2.02 11.57
N PHE A 211 -7.05 -1.62 10.29
CA PHE A 211 -8.32 -1.62 9.55
C PHE A 211 -8.94 -3.02 9.37
N ALA A 212 -8.12 -4.08 9.45
CA ALA A 212 -8.57 -5.45 9.35
C ALA A 212 -8.91 -6.07 10.73
N SER A 213 -8.59 -5.39 11.83
CA SER A 213 -8.76 -5.93 13.18
C SER A 213 -10.23 -6.12 13.56
N GLU A 214 -10.51 -7.18 14.31
CA GLU A 214 -11.79 -7.42 14.96
C GLU A 214 -11.91 -6.60 16.26
N ASP A 215 -10.79 -6.14 16.82
CA ASP A 215 -10.77 -5.21 17.94
C ASP A 215 -11.16 -3.80 17.47
N LEU A 216 -12.28 -3.32 17.99
CA LEU A 216 -12.81 -2.00 17.67
C LEU A 216 -11.87 -0.86 18.07
N ASP A 217 -11.14 -1.02 19.18
CA ASP A 217 -10.18 -0.04 19.66
C ASP A 217 -8.99 0.06 18.72
N GLU A 218 -8.41 -1.08 18.30
CA GLU A 218 -7.29 -1.12 17.35
C GLU A 218 -7.70 -0.54 15.98
N ARG A 219 -8.90 -0.88 15.54
CA ARG A 219 -9.46 -0.37 14.29
C ARG A 219 -9.68 1.14 14.34
N PHE A 220 -10.20 1.67 15.45
CA PHE A 220 -10.33 3.11 15.65
C PHE A 220 -8.97 3.82 15.67
N GLU A 221 -7.94 3.24 16.31
CA GLU A 221 -6.58 3.80 16.30
C GLU A 221 -6.02 3.93 14.89
N ALA A 222 -6.25 2.93 14.02
CA ALA A 222 -5.84 3.01 12.62
C ALA A 222 -6.58 4.14 11.85
N VAL A 223 -7.89 4.27 12.08
CA VAL A 223 -8.72 5.34 11.49
C VAL A 223 -8.24 6.71 11.96
N TYR A 224 -8.07 6.90 13.27
CA TYR A 224 -7.60 8.13 13.88
C TYR A 224 -6.19 8.51 13.41
N GLY A 225 -5.30 7.52 13.32
CA GLY A 225 -3.97 7.68 12.76
C GLY A 225 -3.97 8.24 11.34
N LEU A 226 -4.80 7.65 10.47
CA LEU A 226 -4.96 8.13 9.10
C LEU A 226 -5.59 9.54 9.06
N THR A 227 -6.56 9.83 9.94
CA THR A 227 -7.11 11.19 10.11
C THR A 227 -6.03 12.21 10.43
N ARG A 228 -5.10 11.90 11.35
CA ARG A 228 -3.98 12.79 11.71
C ARG A 228 -3.03 13.05 10.55
N VAL A 229 -2.72 12.02 9.75
CA VAL A 229 -1.92 12.19 8.53
C VAL A 229 -2.59 13.17 7.58
N MET A 230 -3.89 12.97 7.29
CA MET A 230 -4.65 13.78 6.33
C MET A 230 -4.99 15.19 6.82
N GLN A 231 -4.99 15.43 8.13
CA GLN A 231 -5.15 16.77 8.69
C GLN A 231 -3.99 17.70 8.26
N GLY A 232 -2.79 17.12 8.05
CA GLY A 232 -1.60 17.83 7.57
C GLY A 232 -1.60 18.15 6.07
N TRP A 233 -2.58 17.64 5.32
CA TRP A 233 -2.67 17.84 3.86
C TRP A 233 -3.17 19.24 3.48
N THR A 234 -2.91 19.63 2.24
CA THR A 234 -3.24 20.94 1.69
C THR A 234 -4.41 20.92 0.71
N ARG A 235 -4.98 22.12 0.46
CA ARG A 235 -5.97 22.39 -0.59
C ARG A 235 -7.22 21.51 -0.43
N ALA A 236 -7.79 21.08 -1.56
CA ALA A 236 -8.98 20.23 -1.64
C ALA A 236 -8.76 18.82 -1.06
N CYS A 237 -7.53 18.42 -0.79
CA CYS A 237 -7.22 17.13 -0.18
C CYS A 237 -7.11 17.21 1.35
N LYS A 238 -7.24 18.38 1.97
CA LYS A 238 -7.30 18.45 3.43
C LYS A 238 -8.59 17.79 3.93
N LEU A 239 -8.49 16.95 4.97
CA LEU A 239 -9.67 16.36 5.58
C LEU A 239 -10.59 17.47 6.16
N PRO A 240 -11.93 17.38 5.99
CA PRO A 240 -12.85 18.36 6.55
C PRO A 240 -12.71 18.51 8.07
N VAL A 241 -12.85 19.74 8.56
CA VAL A 241 -12.67 20.07 10.00
C VAL A 241 -13.65 19.28 10.87
N ALA A 242 -14.91 19.18 10.45
CA ALA A 242 -15.92 18.38 11.16
C ALA A 242 -15.53 16.90 11.31
N THR A 243 -14.87 16.31 10.30
CA THR A 243 -14.38 14.93 10.38
C THR A 243 -13.23 14.81 11.39
N THR A 244 -12.31 15.79 11.42
CA THR A 244 -11.21 15.81 12.39
C THR A 244 -11.71 16.03 13.83
N GLU A 245 -12.70 16.90 14.02
CA GLU A 245 -13.33 17.16 15.31
C GLU A 245 -14.07 15.91 15.81
N LYS A 246 -14.88 15.26 14.95
CA LYS A 246 -15.54 13.99 15.29
C LYS A 246 -14.54 12.92 15.75
N ALA A 247 -13.42 12.77 15.05
CA ALA A 247 -12.39 11.80 15.42
C ALA A 247 -11.74 12.13 16.78
N TYR A 248 -11.51 13.41 17.07
CA TYR A 248 -11.00 13.88 18.35
C TYR A 248 -11.99 13.67 19.49
N ASP A 249 -13.27 14.00 19.28
CA ASP A 249 -14.32 13.80 20.29
C ASP A 249 -14.49 12.32 20.62
N MET A 250 -14.42 11.43 19.62
CA MET A 250 -14.43 9.99 19.84
C MET A 250 -13.23 9.52 20.69
N LEU A 251 -12.03 10.05 20.44
CA LEU A 251 -10.85 9.76 21.26
C LEU A 251 -11.06 10.22 22.71
N MET A 252 -11.47 11.47 22.91
CA MET A 252 -11.69 12.02 24.26
C MET A 252 -12.78 11.26 25.02
N ASN A 253 -13.85 10.86 24.34
CA ASN A 253 -14.91 10.04 24.93
C ASN A 253 -14.43 8.65 25.30
N ARG A 254 -13.63 8.00 24.44
CA ARG A 254 -13.02 6.69 24.72
C ARG A 254 -12.13 6.76 25.96
N GLU A 255 -11.21 7.72 26.02
CA GLU A 255 -10.30 7.86 27.16
C GLU A 255 -11.06 8.19 28.46
N LYS A 256 -12.09 9.04 28.39
CA LYS A 256 -12.98 9.30 29.54
C LYS A 256 -13.70 8.03 30.01
N ARG A 257 -14.24 7.23 29.09
CA ARG A 257 -14.94 5.98 29.43
C ARG A 257 -14.00 4.92 30.00
N LYS A 258 -12.76 4.82 29.52
CA LYS A 258 -11.74 3.93 30.10
C LYS A 258 -11.43 4.29 31.55
N VAL A 259 -11.24 5.58 31.85
CA VAL A 259 -11.01 6.06 33.23
C VAL A 259 -12.19 5.75 34.15
N LEU A 260 -13.41 5.76 33.62
CA LEU A 260 -14.63 5.45 34.35
C LEU A 260 -15.01 3.96 34.31
N GLU A 261 -14.21 3.10 33.68
CA GLU A 261 -14.47 1.67 33.47
C GLU A 261 -15.85 1.40 32.81
N GLN A 262 -16.28 2.28 31.88
CA GLN A 262 -17.59 2.21 31.23
C GLN A 262 -17.53 1.56 29.85
N GLU A 263 -17.95 0.30 29.76
CA GLU A 263 -18.07 -0.42 28.49
C GLU A 263 -19.43 -0.19 27.79
N PRO A 264 -19.46 -0.13 26.43
CA PRO A 264 -18.31 -0.16 25.53
C PRO A 264 -17.61 1.21 25.41
N TYR A 265 -16.27 1.21 25.34
CA TYR A 265 -15.48 2.45 25.22
C TYR A 265 -15.72 3.18 23.89
N LEU A 266 -16.05 2.44 22.84
CA LEU A 266 -16.37 2.93 21.51
C LEU A 266 -17.69 2.34 21.01
N ILE A 267 -18.38 3.09 20.15
CA ILE A 267 -19.61 2.63 19.51
C ILE A 267 -19.27 2.18 18.08
N GLU A 268 -19.52 0.92 17.76
CA GLU A 268 -19.10 0.30 16.49
C GLU A 268 -19.59 1.06 15.25
N ASN A 269 -20.85 1.51 15.26
CA ASN A 269 -21.44 2.24 14.15
C ASN A 269 -20.76 3.60 13.91
N GLU A 270 -20.33 4.29 14.96
CA GLU A 270 -19.63 5.57 14.84
C GLU A 270 -18.24 5.38 14.23
N VAL A 271 -17.52 4.32 14.64
CA VAL A 271 -16.21 3.97 14.07
C VAL A 271 -16.35 3.57 12.60
N LYS A 272 -17.34 2.75 12.25
CA LYS A 272 -17.63 2.36 10.87
C LYS A 272 -17.93 3.56 9.97
N GLU A 273 -18.73 4.50 10.47
CA GLU A 273 -19.08 5.73 9.74
C GLU A 273 -17.84 6.60 9.52
N LEU A 274 -17.06 6.86 10.58
CA LEU A 274 -15.84 7.64 10.50
C LEU A 274 -14.84 6.99 9.53
N GLU A 275 -14.61 5.69 9.64
CA GLU A 275 -13.74 4.94 8.73
C GLU A 275 -14.19 5.09 7.28
N GLY A 276 -15.50 4.96 7.01
CA GLY A 276 -16.05 5.11 5.66
C GLY A 276 -15.74 6.47 5.05
N ILE A 277 -15.85 7.55 5.83
CA ILE A 277 -15.55 8.92 5.41
C ILE A 277 -14.05 9.11 5.19
N VAL A 278 -13.23 8.66 6.15
CA VAL A 278 -11.76 8.81 6.14
C VAL A 278 -11.15 8.04 4.96
N ILE A 279 -11.57 6.79 4.72
CA ILE A 279 -11.07 5.98 3.60
C ILE A 279 -11.53 6.54 2.25
N GLU A 280 -12.78 6.99 2.14
CA GLU A 280 -13.28 7.64 0.93
C GLU A 280 -12.47 8.90 0.57
N HIS A 281 -12.14 9.71 1.58
CA HIS A 281 -11.30 10.89 1.40
C HIS A 281 -9.87 10.53 0.99
N TYR A 282 -9.28 9.49 1.58
CA TYR A 282 -7.98 8.94 1.17
C TYR A 282 -7.99 8.52 -0.30
N ILE A 283 -8.95 7.70 -0.72
CA ILE A 283 -9.06 7.19 -2.10
C ILE A 283 -9.24 8.35 -3.09
N THR A 284 -10.12 9.30 -2.77
CA THR A 284 -10.39 10.46 -3.62
C THR A 284 -9.15 11.33 -3.76
N SER A 285 -8.43 11.59 -2.67
CA SER A 285 -7.18 12.35 -2.68
C SER A 285 -6.09 11.64 -3.49
N PHE A 286 -5.99 10.31 -3.35
CA PHE A 286 -5.04 9.51 -4.11
C PHE A 286 -5.31 9.58 -5.62
N ILE A 287 -6.57 9.40 -6.03
CA ILE A 287 -6.99 9.51 -7.43
C ILE A 287 -6.72 10.91 -7.97
N HIS A 288 -7.00 11.96 -7.19
CA HIS A 288 -6.71 13.33 -7.59
C HIS A 288 -5.23 13.53 -7.94
N VAL A 289 -4.32 12.98 -7.13
CA VAL A 289 -2.86 13.14 -7.28
C VAL A 289 -2.28 12.22 -8.36
N PHE A 290 -2.59 10.93 -8.33
CA PHE A 290 -1.93 9.91 -9.15
C PHE A 290 -2.78 9.39 -10.31
N GLN A 291 -4.05 9.77 -10.39
CA GLN A 291 -4.97 9.39 -11.48
C GLN A 291 -5.11 7.87 -11.67
N ARG A 292 -5.01 7.12 -10.56
CA ARG A 292 -5.28 5.68 -10.50
C ARG A 292 -5.88 5.33 -9.13
N VAL A 293 -6.44 4.13 -9.02
CA VAL A 293 -6.93 3.59 -7.75
C VAL A 293 -5.72 3.21 -6.86
N PRO A 294 -5.75 3.52 -5.55
CA PRO A 294 -4.71 3.07 -4.64
C PRO A 294 -4.81 1.57 -4.32
N SER A 295 -3.71 1.03 -3.83
CA SER A 295 -3.67 -0.16 -3.00
C SER A 295 -4.44 0.10 -1.71
N LEU A 296 -5.16 -0.90 -1.22
CA LEU A 296 -6.05 -0.76 -0.06
C LEU A 296 -5.77 -1.87 0.94
N PRO A 297 -5.94 -1.59 2.25
CA PRO A 297 -5.77 -2.59 3.29
C PRO A 297 -6.72 -3.77 3.08
N ARG A 298 -6.27 -4.95 3.49
CA ARG A 298 -6.98 -6.23 3.33
C ARG A 298 -6.91 -7.02 4.62
N ALA A 299 -7.87 -7.92 4.81
CA ALA A 299 -7.81 -8.92 5.86
C ALA A 299 -7.16 -10.21 5.35
N VAL A 300 -6.27 -10.79 6.17
CA VAL A 300 -5.67 -12.11 6.03
C VAL A 300 -6.73 -13.19 6.22
N SER A 301 -7.57 -13.09 7.26
CA SER A 301 -8.50 -14.17 7.64
C SER A 301 -9.60 -14.37 6.60
N SER A 302 -9.88 -15.65 6.31
CA SER A 302 -11.17 -16.05 5.72
C SER A 302 -12.25 -15.91 6.78
N PRO A 303 -13.52 -15.61 6.42
CA PRO A 303 -14.60 -15.76 7.38
C PRO A 303 -14.55 -17.20 7.90
N GLN A 304 -14.52 -17.39 9.23
CA GLN A 304 -14.88 -18.67 9.79
C GLN A 304 -16.28 -18.95 9.24
N MET A 305 -16.42 -19.98 8.39
CA MET A 305 -17.76 -20.47 8.10
C MET A 305 -18.34 -20.85 9.46
N PRO A 306 -19.56 -20.40 9.81
CA PRO A 306 -20.19 -20.88 11.03
C PRO A 306 -20.13 -22.40 10.97
N VAL A 307 -19.42 -22.99 11.93
CA VAL A 307 -19.43 -24.44 12.09
C VAL A 307 -20.90 -24.75 12.33
N ALA A 308 -21.56 -25.37 11.36
CA ALA A 308 -22.94 -25.77 11.50
C ALA A 308 -22.99 -26.68 12.73
N ALA A 309 -23.63 -26.19 13.79
CA ALA A 309 -23.89 -26.93 15.00
C ALA A 309 -24.95 -28.00 14.74
#